data_AF-A0A9Q3H5E8-F1
#
_entry.id   AF-A0A9Q3H5E8-F1
#
_cell.length_a   1.000
_cell.length_b   1.000
_cell.length_c   1.000
_cell.angle_alpha   90.00
_cell.angle_beta   90.00
_cell.angle_gamma   90.00
#
_symmetry.space_group_name_H-M   'P 1'
#
loop_
_entity.id
_entity.type
_entity.pdbx_description
1 polymer ?
#
loop_
_entity_poly.entity_id
_entity_poly.type
_entity_poly.pdbx_seq_one_letter_code
_entity_poly.pdbx_strand_id
1 'polypeptide(L)' 'MLGTKLKFSTAYHPQADCLAERMIQTMKDILARFCAYGMEYKDHEGYTHEWFTLRPTFQLVSNTSQHSTTGKSP' A
#
# COMPACT_ATOMS: atom_id res chain seq x y z
N MET A 1 -10.99 -9.75 24.92
CA MET A 1 -10.22 -10.30 23.77
C MET A 1 -11.22 -10.66 22.68
N LEU A 2 -11.05 -10.18 21.45
CA LEU A 2 -11.99 -10.33 20.31
C LEU A 2 -12.10 -11.78 19.74
N GLY A 3 -11.74 -12.81 20.51
CA GLY A 3 -11.81 -14.21 20.08
C GLY A 3 -10.85 -14.60 18.94
N THR A 4 -9.92 -13.74 18.56
CA THR A 4 -9.00 -13.95 17.44
C THR A 4 -7.82 -14.83 17.83
N LYS A 5 -7.47 -15.79 16.95
CA LYS A 5 -6.28 -16.64 17.11
C LYS A 5 -5.08 -15.99 16.42
N LEU A 6 -4.05 -15.65 17.19
CA LEU A 6 -2.79 -15.14 16.66
C LEU A 6 -1.97 -16.27 16.04
N LYS A 7 -1.44 -16.06 14.84
CA LYS A 7 -0.49 -16.96 14.18
C LYS A 7 0.77 -16.15 13.85
N PHE A 8 1.90 -16.61 14.35
CA PHE A 8 3.20 -16.00 14.08
C PHE A 8 3.96 -16.85 13.07
N SER A 9 4.68 -16.18 12.19
CA SER A 9 5.61 -16.81 11.27
C SER A 9 6.89 -17.24 11.98
N THR A 10 7.60 -18.20 11.39
CA THR A 10 8.89 -18.64 11.89
C THR A 10 9.94 -17.54 11.72
N ALA A 11 10.82 -17.39 12.71
CA ALA A 11 11.85 -16.37 12.68
C ALA A 11 12.75 -16.51 11.44
N TYR A 12 13.11 -15.38 10.81
CA TYR A 12 13.94 -15.32 9.61
C TYR A 12 13.41 -16.08 8.38
N HIS A 13 12.11 -16.39 8.34
CA HIS A 13 11.47 -17.05 7.20
C HIS A 13 10.40 -16.14 6.56
N PRO A 14 10.80 -15.10 5.81
CA PRO A 14 9.89 -14.10 5.22
C PRO A 14 8.86 -14.72 4.25
N GLN A 15 9.14 -15.90 3.70
CA GLN A 15 8.22 -16.64 2.82
C GLN A 15 6.89 -17.00 3.48
N ALA A 16 6.84 -17.17 4.81
CA ALA A 16 5.60 -17.45 5.52
C ALA A 16 4.58 -16.31 5.37
N ASP A 17 5.04 -15.07 5.22
CA ASP A 17 4.21 -13.88 5.04
C ASP A 17 4.32 -13.30 3.62
N CYS A 18 4.77 -14.10 2.64
CA CYS A 18 5.07 -13.65 1.28
C CYS A 18 3.92 -12.88 0.60
N LEU A 19 2.66 -13.23 0.89
CA LEU A 19 1.49 -12.54 0.36
C LEU A 19 1.38 -11.12 0.92
N ALA A 20 1.56 -10.96 2.22
CA ALA A 20 1.58 -9.65 2.86
C ALA A 20 2.80 -8.84 2.40
N GLU A 21 3.97 -9.46 2.30
CA GLU A 21 5.19 -8.80 1.81
C GLU A 21 5.03 -8.32 0.37
N ARG A 22 4.48 -9.15 -0.52
CA ARG A 22 4.25 -8.77 -1.92
C ARG A 22 3.28 -7.59 -1.99
N MET A 23 2.22 -7.62 -1.19
CA MET A 23 1.28 -6.50 -1.10
C MET A 23 1.99 -5.23 -0.63
N ILE A 24 2.78 -5.29 0.45
CA ILE A 24 3.56 -4.16 0.98
C ILE A 24 4.49 -3.57 -0.08
N GLN A 25 5.14 -4.41 -0.90
CA GLN A 25 5.99 -3.91 -1.99
C GLN A 25 5.18 -3.14 -3.05
N THR A 26 4.02 -3.64 -3.44
CA THR A 26 3.11 -2.92 -4.36
C THR A 26 2.65 -1.59 -3.75
N MET A 27 2.33 -1.57 -2.45
CA MET A 27 1.95 -0.34 -1.75
C MET A 27 3.08 0.70 -1.77
N LYS A 28 4.32 0.25 -1.51
CA LYS A 28 5.52 1.11 -1.55
C LYS A 28 5.80 1.68 -2.93
N ASP A 29 5.62 0.88 -3.99
CA ASP A 29 5.81 1.33 -5.37
C ASP A 29 4.78 2.41 -5.75
N ILE A 30 3.51 2.24 -5.37
CA ILE A 30 2.48 3.27 -5.57
C ILE A 30 2.88 4.55 -4.83
N LEU A 31 3.26 4.46 -3.55
CA LEU A 31 3.67 5.63 -2.78
C LEU A 31 4.89 6.34 -3.41
N ALA A 32 5.90 5.58 -3.83
CA ALA A 32 7.09 6.13 -4.49
C ALA A 32 6.72 6.91 -5.76
N ARG A 33 5.80 6.38 -6.57
CA ARG A 33 5.31 7.06 -7.77
C ARG A 33 4.54 8.32 -7.42
N PHE A 34 3.59 8.27 -6.49
CA PHE A 34 2.81 9.45 -6.09
C PHE A 34 3.68 10.55 -5.47
N CYS A 35 4.64 10.21 -4.61
CA CYS A 35 5.58 11.17 -4.05
C CYS A 35 6.54 11.75 -5.11
N ALA A 36 6.96 10.95 -6.09
CA ALA A 36 7.81 11.42 -7.18
C ALA A 36 7.05 12.35 -8.16
N TYR A 37 5.80 12.03 -8.50
CA TYR A 37 4.94 12.89 -9.34
C TYR A 37 4.45 14.15 -8.60
N GLY A 38 4.26 14.06 -7.28
CA GLY A 38 3.86 15.19 -6.44
C GLY A 38 4.87 16.33 -6.37
N MET A 39 6.06 16.19 -6.97
CA MET A 39 7.04 17.28 -7.08
C MET A 39 6.67 18.35 -8.11
N GLU A 40 5.75 18.07 -9.05
CA GLU A 40 5.19 19.09 -9.98
C GLU A 40 3.83 19.64 -9.52
N TYR A 41 3.03 18.86 -8.79
CA TYR A 41 1.72 19.29 -8.31
C TYR A 41 1.84 19.98 -6.94
N LYS A 42 2.15 21.28 -6.95
CA LYS A 42 1.99 22.13 -5.77
C LYS A 42 0.51 22.46 -5.62
N ASP A 43 -0.11 21.95 -4.56
CA ASP A 43 -1.35 22.57 -4.07
C ASP A 43 -1.05 24.03 -3.68
N HIS A 44 -2.09 24.86 -3.56
CA HIS A 44 -1.97 26.31 -3.27
C HIS A 44 -1.10 26.67 -2.03
N GLU A 45 -0.80 25.68 -1.16
CA GLU A 45 -0.05 25.81 0.08
C GLU A 45 1.41 25.29 0.03
N GLY A 46 1.89 24.85 -1.14
CA GLY A 46 3.33 24.74 -1.40
C GLY A 46 4.06 23.49 -0.88
N TYR A 47 3.37 22.49 -0.33
CA TYR A 47 3.99 21.22 0.06
C TYR A 47 3.56 20.05 -0.82
N THR A 48 4.56 19.30 -1.28
CA THR A 48 4.47 17.92 -1.74
C THR A 48 3.59 17.14 -0.77
N HIS A 49 2.51 16.51 -1.23
CA HIS A 49 1.57 15.85 -0.32
C HIS A 49 2.29 14.87 0.63
N GLU A 50 2.27 15.17 1.94
CA GLU A 50 2.72 14.26 2.98
C GLU A 50 2.07 12.88 2.79
N TRP A 51 2.84 11.80 2.94
CA TRP A 51 2.34 10.43 2.70
C TRP A 51 1.08 10.10 3.52
N PHE A 52 0.92 10.76 4.66
CA PHE A 52 -0.24 10.65 5.53
C PHE A 52 -1.53 11.16 4.87
N THR A 53 -1.44 12.27 4.13
CA THR A 53 -2.54 12.87 3.38
C THR A 53 -2.94 12.02 2.18
N LEU A 54 -1.97 11.31 1.59
CA LEU A 54 -2.20 10.41 0.45
C LEU A 54 -2.78 9.06 0.86
N ARG A 55 -2.78 8.72 2.15
CA ARG A 55 -3.19 7.42 2.67
C ARG A 55 -4.64 7.01 2.29
N PRO A 56 -5.67 7.88 2.37
CA PRO A 56 -7.02 7.51 1.97
C PRO A 56 -7.12 7.21 0.47
N THR A 57 -6.48 8.04 -0.37
CA THR A 57 -6.40 7.86 -1.83
C THR A 57 -5.69 6.54 -2.17
N PHE A 58 -4.59 6.26 -1.47
CA PHE A 58 -3.83 5.02 -1.64
C PHE A 58 -4.67 3.77 -1.31
N GLN A 59 -5.43 3.82 -0.21
CA GLN A 59 -6.33 2.72 0.18
C GLN A 59 -7.42 2.48 -0.86
N LEU A 60 -8.01 3.57 -1.38
CA LEU A 60 -9.02 3.49 -2.42
C LEU A 60 -8.46 2.84 -3.68
N VAL A 61 -7.33 3.36 -4.21
CA VAL A 61 -6.70 2.83 -5.42
C VAL A 61 -6.35 1.35 -5.26
N SER A 62 -5.82 0.95 -4.11
CA SER A 62 -5.50 -0.45 -3.82
C SER A 62 -6.73 -1.35 -3.82
N ASN A 63 -7.85 -0.87 -3.27
CA ASN A 63 -9.10 -1.63 -3.18
C ASN A 63 -9.90 -1.64 -4.50
N THR A 64 -9.66 -0.70 -5.43
CA THR A 64 -10.38 -0.63 -6.70
C THR A 64 -9.55 -1.13 -7.89
N SER A 65 -8.24 -1.29 -7.73
CA SER A 65 -7.34 -1.75 -8.78
C SER A 65 -7.61 -3.21 -9.13
N GLN A 66 -7.73 -3.50 -10.43
CA GLN A 66 -7.93 -4.87 -10.90
C GLN A 66 -6.61 -5.63 -10.88
N HIS A 67 -6.62 -6.81 -10.25
CA HIS A 67 -5.47 -7.68 -10.23
C HIS A 67 -5.26 -8.34 -11.62
N SER A 68 -4.05 -8.27 -12.15
CA SER A 68 -3.74 -8.65 -13.54
C SER A 68 -4.08 -10.10 -13.89
N THR A 69 -4.01 -11.03 -12.94
CA THR A 69 -4.32 -12.45 -13.17
C THR A 69 -5.81 -12.78 -13.01
N THR A 70 -6.53 -12.08 -12.13
CA THR A 70 -7.92 -12.43 -11.79
C THR A 70 -8.94 -11.50 -12.43
N GLY A 71 -8.51 -10.33 -12.94
CA GLY A 71 -9.37 -9.30 -13.51
C GLY A 71 -10.33 -8.66 -12.51
N LYS A 72 -10.16 -8.93 -11.22
CA LYS A 72 -11.04 -8.45 -10.14
C LYS A 72 -10.25 -7.55 -9.21
N SER A 73 -10.95 -6.57 -8.64
CA SER A 73 -10.45 -5.85 -7.48
C SER A 73 -10.44 -6.77 -6.24
N PRO A 74 -9.62 -6.46 -5.22
CA PRO A 74 -9.64 -7.16 -3.94
C PRO A 74 -11.03 -7.25 -3.31
#